data_AF-A0A815HKT4-F1
#
_entry.id   AF-A0A815HKT4-F1
#
_cell.length_a   1.000
_cell.length_b   1.000
_cell.length_c   1.000
_cell.angle_alpha   90.00
_cell.angle_beta   90.00
_cell.angle_gamma   90.00
#
_symmetry.space_group_name_H-M   'P 1'
#
loop_
_entity.id
_entity.type
_entity.pdbx_description
1 polymer ?
#
loop_
_entity_poly.entity_id
_entity_poly.type
_entity_poly.pdbx_seq_one_letter_code
_entity_poly.pdbx_strand_id
1 'polypeptide(L)'
;MNFDRDTKQAKQQIEQDPRLTTHALAALLGCSHIMVEKHLADLGKSWKYGVWIPHGLSPYQLQSRVDTCIDLITFHRNHQWLRNLVTGDEKWVLYVNHTRRRQ
;
A
#
# COMPACT_ATOMS: atom_id res chain seq x y z
N MET A 1 33.99 2.86 6.88
CA MET A 1 32.51 2.74 6.90
C MET A 1 32.11 2.00 5.63
N ASN A 2 31.35 0.90 5.75
CA ASN A 2 31.06 -0.01 4.63
C ASN A 2 29.71 0.34 3.99
N PHE A 3 29.73 1.27 3.04
CA PHE A 3 28.57 1.79 2.29
C PHE A 3 27.61 0.69 1.77
N ASP A 4 28.15 -0.41 1.25
CA ASP A 4 27.36 -1.54 0.71
C ASP A 4 26.67 -2.39 1.78
N ARG A 5 27.15 -2.36 3.02
CA ARG A 5 26.53 -3.08 4.14
C ARG A 5 25.33 -2.29 4.67
N ASP A 6 25.52 -0.99 4.83
CA ASP A 6 24.51 -0.11 5.43
C ASP A 6 23.30 0.07 4.50
N THR A 7 23.51 0.13 3.18
CA THR A 7 22.45 0.13 2.16
C THR A 7 21.62 -1.16 2.17
N LYS A 8 22.26 -2.33 2.27
CA LYS A 8 21.55 -3.62 2.37
C LYS A 8 20.72 -3.72 3.64
N GLN A 9 21.26 -3.27 4.77
CA GLN A 9 20.55 -3.26 6.04
C GLN A 9 19.35 -2.29 6.02
N ALA A 10 19.53 -1.08 5.48
CA ALA A 10 18.43 -0.12 5.32
C ALA A 10 17.29 -0.67 4.46
N LYS A 11 17.63 -1.35 3.34
CA LYS A 11 16.64 -2.01 2.48
C LYS A 11 15.87 -3.09 3.24
N GLN A 12 16.57 -3.95 3.97
CA GLN A 12 15.95 -5.04 4.72
C GLN A 12 14.98 -4.53 5.78
N GLN A 13 15.34 -3.47 6.51
CA GLN A 13 14.48 -2.88 7.54
C GLN A 13 13.20 -2.28 6.94
N ILE A 14 13.31 -1.57 5.81
CA ILE A 14 12.12 -0.99 5.14
C ILE A 14 11.23 -2.05 4.49
N GLU A 15 11.79 -3.16 4.01
CA GLU A 15 10.98 -4.25 3.48
C GLU A 15 10.20 -5.00 4.58
N GLN A 16 10.72 -5.01 5.81
CA GLN A 16 10.03 -5.55 6.97
C GLN A 16 8.95 -4.59 7.50
N ASP A 17 9.29 -3.31 7.66
CA ASP A 17 8.34 -2.27 8.04
C ASP A 17 8.50 -1.01 7.18
N PRO A 18 7.65 -0.87 6.13
CA PRO A 18 7.66 0.31 5.26
C PRO A 18 7.24 1.62 5.95
N ARG A 19 6.75 1.57 7.20
CA ARG A 19 6.29 2.76 7.94
C ARG A 19 7.37 3.38 8.81
N LEU A 20 8.56 2.80 8.87
CA LEU A 20 9.68 3.37 9.62
C LEU A 20 10.04 4.77 9.11
N THR A 21 10.25 5.68 10.05
CA THR A 21 10.77 7.03 9.74
C THR A 21 12.27 6.95 9.47
N THR A 22 12.80 7.90 8.69
CA THR A 22 14.24 8.02 8.42
C THR A 22 15.05 8.19 9.71
N HIS A 23 14.50 8.89 10.70
CA HIS A 23 15.10 9.03 12.03
C HIS A 23 15.14 7.72 12.83
N ALA A 24 14.04 6.96 12.86
CA ALA A 24 14.01 5.67 13.55
C ALA A 24 14.99 4.68 12.89
N LEU A 25 15.02 4.67 11.55
CA LEU A 25 15.95 3.84 10.80
C LEU A 25 17.42 4.25 11.03
N ALA A 26 17.71 5.55 11.11
CA ALA A 26 19.03 6.06 11.44
C ALA A 26 19.50 5.64 12.85
N ALA A 27 18.60 5.69 13.84
CA ALA A 27 18.87 5.23 15.19
C ALA A 27 19.15 3.72 15.24
N LEU A 28 18.39 2.90 14.49
CA LEU A 28 18.59 1.45 14.40
C LEU A 28 19.94 1.08 13.74
N LEU A 29 20.35 1.84 12.72
CA LEU A 29 21.58 1.59 11.97
C LEU A 29 22.81 2.30 12.58
N GLY A 30 22.63 3.13 13.61
CA GLY A 30 23.70 3.90 14.23
C GLY A 30 24.35 4.92 13.29
N CYS A 31 23.60 5.44 12.32
CA CYS A 31 24.08 6.38 11.31
C CYS A 31 23.29 7.70 11.31
N SER A 32 23.74 8.67 10.52
CA SER A 32 23.03 9.95 10.39
C SER A 32 21.78 9.82 9.51
N HIS A 33 20.71 10.54 9.83
CA HIS A 33 19.48 10.54 9.03
C HIS A 33 19.73 10.96 7.56
N ILE A 34 20.69 11.86 7.32
CA ILE A 34 21.06 12.32 5.97
C ILE A 34 21.62 11.15 5.14
N MET A 35 22.39 10.27 5.78
CA MET A 35 22.96 9.09 5.13
C MET A 35 21.86 8.09 4.80
N VAL A 36 20.90 7.87 5.71
CA VAL A 36 19.71 7.06 5.43
C VAL A 36 18.94 7.61 4.23
N GLU A 37 18.63 8.91 4.21
CA GLU A 37 17.90 9.51 3.09
C GLU A 37 18.60 9.34 1.74
N LYS A 38 19.92 9.55 1.69
CA LYS A 38 20.72 9.31 0.49
C LYS A 38 20.63 7.86 0.03
N HIS A 39 20.82 6.91 0.94
CA HIS A 39 20.72 5.49 0.62
C HIS A 39 19.33 5.09 0.13
N LEU A 40 18.27 5.65 0.71
CA LEU A 40 16.90 5.38 0.25
C LEU A 40 16.66 5.95 -1.14
N ALA A 41 17.17 7.14 -1.43
CA ALA A 41 17.12 7.73 -2.76
C ALA A 41 17.89 6.88 -3.78
N ASP A 42 19.09 6.41 -3.45
CA ASP A 42 19.91 5.53 -4.30
C ASP A 42 19.21 4.19 -4.58
N LEU A 43 18.42 3.70 -3.61
CA LEU A 43 17.58 2.50 -3.74
C LEU A 43 16.25 2.75 -4.49
N GLY A 44 15.98 3.99 -4.93
CA GLY A 44 14.72 4.39 -5.56
C GLY A 44 13.51 4.34 -4.63
N LYS A 45 13.73 4.36 -3.32
CA LYS A 45 12.66 4.36 -2.31
C LYS A 45 12.19 5.79 -2.09
N SER A 46 10.87 5.96 -2.09
CA SER A 46 10.21 7.23 -1.79
C SER A 46 9.13 7.00 -0.75
N TRP A 47 8.94 8.00 0.11
CA TRP A 47 7.85 7.98 1.07
C TRP A 47 6.52 8.19 0.35
N LYS A 48 5.52 7.39 0.72
CA LYS A 48 4.15 7.50 0.20
C LYS A 48 3.18 7.41 1.38
N TYR A 49 2.09 8.17 1.30
CA TYR A 49 1.00 8.07 2.26
C TYR A 49 0.40 6.67 2.27
N GLY A 50 0.01 6.23 3.47
CA GLY A 50 -0.79 5.02 3.62
C GLY A 50 -2.11 5.12 2.86
N VAL A 51 -2.55 3.99 2.30
CA VAL A 51 -3.87 3.88 1.68
C VAL A 51 -4.90 3.61 2.77
N TRP A 52 -6.03 4.31 2.73
CA TRP A 52 -7.15 4.04 3.62
C TRP A 52 -7.88 2.77 3.16
N ILE A 53 -7.96 1.78 4.04
CA ILE A 53 -8.66 0.51 3.79
C ILE A 53 -9.95 0.53 4.62
N PRO A 54 -11.15 0.36 4.02
CA PRO A 54 -12.41 0.54 4.72
C PRO A 54 -12.63 -0.39 5.91
N HIS A 55 -12.22 -1.65 5.78
CA HIS A 55 -12.49 -2.69 6.77
C HIS A 55 -11.29 -3.59 6.98
N GLY A 56 -11.01 -3.94 8.23
CA GLY A 56 -10.10 -5.02 8.59
C GLY A 56 -10.81 -6.36 8.38
N LEU A 57 -10.45 -7.06 7.31
CA LEU A 57 -11.08 -8.33 6.94
C LEU A 57 -10.54 -9.48 7.80
N SER A 58 -11.42 -10.43 8.15
CA SER A 58 -11.01 -11.69 8.75
C SER A 58 -10.35 -12.63 7.73
N PRO A 59 -9.56 -13.64 8.16
CA PRO A 59 -8.98 -14.62 7.23
C PRO A 59 -10.01 -15.30 6.34
N TYR A 60 -11.19 -15.62 6.89
CA TYR A 60 -12.30 -16.20 6.12
C TYR A 60 -12.84 -15.23 5.05
N GLN A 61 -13.05 -13.96 5.41
CA GLN A 61 -13.53 -12.95 4.45
C GLN A 61 -12.52 -12.70 3.33
N LEU A 62 -11.21 -12.74 3.64
CA LEU A 62 -10.16 -12.64 2.64
C LEU A 62 -10.25 -13.78 1.63
N GLN A 63 -10.33 -15.03 2.12
CA GLN A 63 -10.41 -16.21 1.26
C GLN A 63 -11.69 -16.21 0.42
N SER A 64 -12.85 -15.97 1.03
CA SER A 64 -14.14 -15.95 0.33
C SER A 64 -14.17 -14.92 -0.80
N ARG A 65 -13.53 -13.76 -0.64
CA ARG A 65 -13.40 -12.76 -1.70
C ARG A 65 -12.51 -13.25 -2.84
N VAL A 66 -11.39 -13.91 -2.54
CA VAL A 66 -10.50 -14.49 -3.56
C VAL A 66 -11.23 -15.55 -4.36
N ASP A 67 -11.91 -16.48 -3.69
CA ASP A 67 -12.66 -17.57 -4.33
C ASP A 67 -13.76 -17.02 -5.24
N THR A 68 -14.56 -16.06 -4.74
CA THR A 68 -15.61 -15.41 -5.54
C THR A 68 -15.04 -14.72 -6.78
N CYS A 69 -13.89 -14.04 -6.66
CA CYS A 69 -13.23 -13.41 -7.81
C CYS A 69 -12.73 -14.45 -8.83
N ILE A 70 -12.14 -15.54 -8.37
CA ILE A 70 -11.68 -16.64 -9.24
C ILE A 70 -12.88 -17.24 -9.97
N ASP A 71 -13.97 -17.51 -9.27
CA ASP A 71 -15.20 -18.05 -9.85
C ASP A 71 -15.77 -17.11 -10.91
N LEU A 72 -15.90 -15.81 -10.61
CA LEU A 72 -16.40 -14.82 -11.59
C LEU A 72 -15.52 -14.72 -12.83
N ILE A 73 -14.19 -14.75 -12.68
CA ILE A 73 -13.24 -14.69 -13.79
C ILE A 73 -13.27 -15.98 -14.63
N THR A 74 -13.42 -17.14 -13.99
CA THR A 74 -13.36 -18.45 -14.66
C THR A 74 -14.71 -18.91 -15.24
N PHE A 75 -15.82 -18.57 -14.59
CA PHE A 75 -17.19 -18.88 -15.04
C PHE A 75 -17.52 -18.19 -16.36
N HIS A 76 -17.02 -16.96 -16.55
CA HIS A 76 -17.16 -16.24 -17.80
C HIS A 76 -15.80 -15.73 -18.30
N ARG A 77 -15.00 -16.66 -18.84
CA ARG A 77 -13.68 -16.36 -19.43
C ARG A 77 -13.72 -15.32 -20.56
N ASN A 78 -14.89 -15.11 -21.17
CA ASN A 78 -15.12 -13.98 -22.06
C ASN A 78 -15.73 -12.82 -21.27
N HIS A 79 -15.36 -11.58 -21.55
CA HIS A 79 -15.93 -10.40 -20.86
C HIS A 79 -17.34 -10.02 -21.35
N GLN A 80 -18.00 -10.89 -22.12
CA GLN A 80 -19.24 -10.55 -22.83
C GLN A 80 -20.43 -10.40 -21.88
N TRP A 81 -20.40 -11.10 -20.74
CA TRP A 81 -21.40 -10.97 -19.66
C TRP A 81 -21.45 -9.59 -19.02
N LEU A 82 -20.32 -8.85 -19.01
CA LEU A 82 -20.28 -7.49 -18.46
C LEU A 82 -21.24 -6.54 -19.20
N ARG A 83 -21.56 -6.83 -20.47
CA ARG A 83 -22.53 -6.03 -21.24
C ARG A 83 -23.95 -6.11 -20.70
N ASN A 84 -24.27 -7.19 -19.98
CA ASN A 84 -25.60 -7.44 -19.41
C ASN A 84 -25.61 -7.22 -17.89
N LEU A 85 -24.50 -6.80 -17.29
CA LEU A 85 -24.40 -6.58 -15.85
C LEU A 85 -25.12 -5.28 -15.48
N VAL A 86 -26.15 -5.40 -14.64
CA VAL A 86 -26.86 -4.27 -14.04
C VAL A 86 -26.49 -4.20 -12.56
N THR A 87 -25.97 -3.06 -12.10
CA THR A 87 -25.61 -2.83 -10.69
C THR A 87 -26.23 -1.54 -10.18
N GLY A 88 -26.37 -1.42 -8.87
CA GLY A 88 -26.82 -0.21 -8.20
C GLY A 88 -26.32 -0.19 -6.76
N ASP A 89 -26.00 1.00 -6.25
CA ASP A 89 -25.66 1.24 -4.86
C ASP A 89 -26.15 2.65 -4.48
N GLU A 90 -26.42 2.86 -3.20
CA GLU A 90 -26.89 4.14 -2.69
C GLU A 90 -25.71 4.96 -2.17
N LYS A 91 -25.71 6.26 -2.50
CA LYS A 91 -24.71 7.19 -1.99
C LYS A 91 -25.38 8.44 -1.47
N TRP A 92 -25.01 8.83 -0.25
CA TRP A 92 -25.41 10.11 0.32
C TRP A 92 -24.88 11.29 -0.51
N VAL A 93 -25.77 12.21 -0.87
CA VAL A 93 -25.43 13.48 -1.53
C VAL A 93 -25.58 14.61 -0.51
N LEU A 94 -24.46 15.23 -0.16
CA LEU A 94 -24.44 16.35 0.78
C LEU A 94 -24.81 17.64 0.06
N TYR A 95 -25.55 18.53 0.74
CA TYR A 95 -25.89 19.87 0.22
C TYR A 95 -24.65 20.74 -0.04
N VAL A 96 -23.63 20.63 0.82
CA VAL A 96 -22.33 21.28 0.64
C VAL A 96 -21.25 20.22 0.85
N ASN A 97 -20.39 20.03 -0.16
CA ASN A 97 -19.28 19.10 -0.09
C ASN A 97 -17.98 19.87 0.19
N HIS A 98 -17.54 19.88 1.45
CA HIS A 98 -16.23 20.41 1.78
C HIS A 98 -15.15 19.42 1.32
N THR A 99 -14.59 19.66 0.13
CA THR A 99 -13.46 18.88 -0.37
C THR A 99 -12.26 19.09 0.53
N ARG A 100 -11.94 18.10 1.38
CA ARG A 100 -10.66 18.08 2.10
C ARG A 100 -9.54 17.87 1.09
N ARG A 101 -8.70 18.89 0.89
CA ARG A 101 -7.41 18.70 0.21
C ARG A 101 -6.55 17.79 1.11
N ARG A 102 -5.88 16.81 0.50
CA ARG A 102 -4.89 15.98 1.20
C ARG A 102 -3.80 16.91 1.74
N GLN A 103 -3.56 16.88 3.05
CA GLN A 103 -2.44 17.55 3.71
C GLN A 103 -1.15 16.76 3.48
#